data_AF-E4Y0V0-F1
#
_entry.id   AF-E4Y0V0-F1
#
_cell.length_a   1.000
_cell.length_b   1.000
_cell.length_c   1.000
_cell.angle_alpha   90.00
_cell.angle_beta   90.00
_cell.angle_gamma   90.00
#
_symmetry.space_group_name_H-M   'P 1'
#
loop_
_entity.id
_entity.type
_entity.pdbx_description
1 polymer ?
#
loop_
_entity_poly.entity_id
_entity_poly.type
_entity_poly.pdbx_seq_one_letter_code
_entity_poly.pdbx_strand_id
1 'polypeptide(L)'
;MGPSGAGKTTLLDILGDRINSGISGEILINGTKKNSKIFKKISAYIMQEDRLQEYLTVEESMRVASDLKCHPSTKNCERVREIIEQLGLIDEKETLTKNLSGRN
;
A
#
# COMPACT_ATOMS: atom_id res chain seq x y z
N MET A 1 18.16 12.80 -1.87
CA MET A 1 17.43 12.07 -2.92
C MET A 1 18.34 11.93 -4.13
N GLY A 2 18.59 10.73 -4.67
CA GLY A 2 19.46 10.57 -5.85
C GLY A 2 18.77 11.02 -7.16
N PRO A 3 19.49 11.11 -8.29
CA PRO A 3 18.92 11.50 -9.58
C PRO A 3 17.91 10.48 -10.13
N SER A 4 17.07 10.89 -11.08
CA SER A 4 16.18 9.96 -11.79
C SER A 4 17.01 8.85 -12.46
N GLY A 5 16.49 7.61 -12.47
CA GLY A 5 17.21 6.45 -13.00
C GLY A 5 18.28 5.83 -12.09
N ALA A 6 18.55 6.39 -10.90
CA ALA A 6 19.53 5.81 -9.96
C ALA A 6 19.08 4.49 -9.28
N GLY A 7 18.01 3.83 -9.74
CA GLY A 7 17.56 2.53 -9.21
C GLY A 7 16.80 2.57 -7.88
N LYS A 8 16.30 3.73 -7.42
CA LYS A 8 15.54 3.84 -6.15
C LYS A 8 14.31 2.93 -6.13
N THR A 9 13.48 2.99 -7.16
CA THR A 9 12.29 2.15 -7.31
C THR A 9 12.67 0.68 -7.40
N THR A 10 13.72 0.36 -8.18
CA THR A 10 14.26 -1.00 -8.28
C THR A 10 14.68 -1.57 -6.93
N LEU A 11 15.34 -0.77 -6.08
CA LEU A 11 15.73 -1.18 -4.74
C LEU A 11 14.50 -1.49 -3.87
N LEU A 12 13.49 -0.62 -3.88
CA LEU A 12 12.24 -0.84 -3.12
C LEU A 12 11.47 -2.06 -3.63
N ASP A 13 11.46 -2.28 -4.95
CA ASP A 13 10.82 -3.46 -5.56
C ASP A 13 11.53 -4.76 -5.19
N ILE A 14 12.86 -4.77 -5.06
CA ILE A 14 13.63 -5.90 -4.55
C ILE A 14 13.32 -6.16 -3.07
N LEU A 15 13.26 -5.10 -2.25
CA LEU A 15 12.90 -5.21 -0.84
C LEU A 15 11.48 -5.76 -0.66
N GLY A 16 10.53 -5.29 -1.47
CA GLY A 16 9.12 -5.71 -1.47
C GLY A 16 8.83 -7.07 -2.13
N ASP A 17 9.84 -7.82 -2.56
CA ASP A 17 9.72 -9.09 -3.30
C ASP A 17 8.94 -9.00 -4.63
N ARG A 18 8.89 -7.83 -5.27
CA ARG A 18 8.32 -7.65 -6.62
C ARG A 18 9.34 -8.03 -7.70
N ILE A 19 10.61 -7.75 -7.45
CA ILE A 19 11.75 -8.25 -8.22
C ILE A 19 12.46 -9.29 -7.35
N ASN A 20 12.42 -10.56 -7.74
CA ASN A 20 13.00 -11.67 -6.98
C ASN A 20 13.94 -12.56 -7.82
N SER A 21 14.15 -12.21 -9.09
CA SER A 21 15.04 -12.90 -10.02
C SER A 21 16.14 -11.95 -10.51
N GLY A 22 17.29 -12.51 -10.91
CA GLY A 22 18.42 -11.71 -11.41
C GLY A 22 19.11 -10.86 -10.34
N ILE A 23 18.91 -11.17 -9.06
CA ILE A 23 19.50 -10.46 -7.92
C ILE A 23 20.59 -11.31 -7.24
N SER A 24 21.63 -10.65 -6.74
CA SER A 24 22.71 -11.25 -5.97
C SER A 24 22.95 -10.49 -4.68
N GLY A 25 23.52 -11.17 -3.67
CA GLY A 25 23.78 -10.60 -2.35
C GLY A 25 22.76 -11.03 -1.31
N GLU A 26 22.79 -10.39 -0.14
CA GLU A 26 21.93 -10.72 0.99
C GLU A 26 21.16 -9.50 1.47
N ILE A 27 19.91 -9.71 1.86
CA ILE A 27 19.07 -8.69 2.48
C ILE A 27 18.91 -9.06 3.95
N LEU A 28 19.29 -8.15 4.84
CA LEU A 28 19.16 -8.32 6.28
C LEU A 28 18.09 -7.34 6.81
N ILE A 29 17.20 -7.84 7.65
CA ILE A 29 16.25 -7.05 8.43
C ILE A 29 16.70 -7.17 9.88
N ASN A 30 17.13 -6.05 10.47
CA ASN A 30 17.67 -6.01 11.83
C ASN A 30 18.77 -7.06 12.07
N GLY A 31 19.73 -7.17 11.14
CA GLY A 31 20.84 -8.12 11.21
C GLY A 31 20.48 -9.58 10.91
N THR A 32 19.21 -9.90 10.68
CA THR A 32 18.76 -11.26 10.35
C THR A 32 18.40 -11.38 8.88
N LYS A 33 18.72 -12.51 8.25
CA LYS A 33 18.37 -12.75 6.84
C LYS A 33 16.87 -12.55 6.59
N LYS A 34 16.52 -11.79 5.55
CA LYS A 34 15.12 -11.45 5.22
C LYS A 34 14.31 -12.73 5.03
N ASN A 35 13.29 -12.89 5.84
CA ASN A 35 12.22 -13.86 5.61
C ASN A 35 11.04 -13.14 4.95
N SER A 36 10.80 -13.41 3.67
CA SER A 36 9.73 -12.77 2.88
C SER A 36 8.35 -12.86 3.53
N LYS A 37 8.01 -13.99 4.18
CA LYS A 37 6.71 -14.16 4.85
C LYS A 37 6.55 -13.25 6.05
N ILE A 38 7.61 -13.09 6.84
CA ILE A 38 7.61 -12.21 8.02
C ILE A 38 7.66 -10.75 7.56
N PHE A 39 8.55 -10.43 6.62
CA PHE A 39 8.72 -9.08 6.10
C PHE A 39 7.41 -8.51 5.53
N LYS A 40 6.66 -9.28 4.74
CA LYS A 40 5.34 -8.88 4.22
C LYS A 40 4.27 -8.65 5.30
N LYS A 41 4.45 -9.17 6.53
CA LYS A 41 3.54 -8.93 7.66
C LYS A 41 3.88 -7.65 8.43
N ILE A 42 5.15 -7.25 8.46
CA ILE A 42 5.65 -6.13 9.28
C ILE A 42 5.98 -4.86 8.47
N SER A 43 5.87 -4.92 7.15
CA SER A 43 6.17 -3.80 6.26
C SER A 43 5.03 -3.54 5.29
N ALA A 44 4.96 -2.30 4.82
CA ALA A 44 4.07 -1.87 3.75
C ALA A 44 4.91 -1.12 2.70
N TYR A 45 4.64 -1.39 1.43
CA TYR A 45 5.25 -0.71 0.29
C TYR A 45 4.14 -0.17 -0.60
N ILE A 46 4.17 1.14 -0.84
CA ILE A 46 3.23 1.86 -1.70
C ILE A 46 3.96 2.19 -3.00
N MET A 47 3.34 1.86 -4.13
CA MET A 47 3.90 2.11 -5.45
C MET A 47 3.82 3.59 -5.81
N GLN A 48 4.65 4.01 -6.77
CA GLN A 48 4.59 5.38 -7.30
C GLN A 48 3.31 5.64 -8.12
N GLU A 49 2.76 4.61 -8.77
CA GLU A 49 1.50 4.68 -9.51
C GLU A 49 0.34 4.14 -8.65
N ASP A 50 -0.70 4.95 -8.51
CA ASP A 50 -1.92 4.56 -7.80
C ASP A 50 -2.83 3.70 -8.68
N ARG A 51 -3.18 2.50 -8.20
CA ARG A 51 -4.13 1.60 -8.86
C ARG A 51 -5.42 1.47 -8.05
N LEU A 52 -6.20 2.54 -8.02
CA LEU A 52 -7.51 2.56 -7.37
C LEU A 52 -8.61 2.00 -8.30
N GLN A 53 -9.59 1.29 -7.74
CA GLN A 53 -10.75 0.79 -8.48
C GLN A 53 -11.70 1.94 -8.80
N GLU A 54 -11.76 2.34 -10.08
CA GLU A 54 -12.43 3.55 -10.56
C GLU A 54 -13.91 3.67 -10.20
N TYR A 55 -14.57 2.53 -10.03
CA TYR A 55 -16.01 2.44 -9.78
C TYR A 55 -16.37 2.19 -8.31
N LEU A 56 -15.39 2.21 -7.41
CA LEU A 56 -15.62 2.21 -5.97
C LEU A 56 -15.53 3.63 -5.41
N THR A 57 -16.30 3.91 -4.36
CA THR A 57 -16.11 5.11 -3.54
C THR A 57 -14.84 5.00 -2.70
N VAL A 58 -14.38 6.11 -2.09
CA VAL A 58 -13.27 6.10 -1.13
C VAL A 58 -13.56 5.12 0.01
N GLU A 59 -14.77 5.18 0.58
CA GLU A 59 -15.18 4.31 1.68
C GLU A 59 -15.21 2.83 1.27
N GLU A 60 -15.78 2.51 0.10
CA GLU A 60 -15.82 1.15 -0.44
C GLU A 60 -14.42 0.61 -0.73
N SER A 61 -13.56 1.42 -1.36
CA SER A 61 -12.18 1.02 -1.69
C SER A 61 -11.38 0.71 -0.43
N MET A 62 -11.50 1.53 0.62
CA MET A 62 -10.82 1.27 1.91
C MET A 62 -11.41 0.07 2.64
N ARG A 63 -12.74 -0.13 2.56
CA ARG A 63 -13.39 -1.30 3.16
C ARG A 63 -12.94 -2.61 2.53
N VAL A 64 -12.89 -2.67 1.18
CA VAL A 64 -12.37 -3.83 0.45
C VAL A 64 -10.90 -4.08 0.83
N ALA A 65 -10.08 -3.03 0.91
CA ALA A 65 -8.69 -3.18 1.34
C ALA A 65 -8.57 -3.71 2.78
N SER A 66 -9.41 -3.22 3.69
CA SER A 66 -9.46 -3.65 5.09
C SER A 66 -9.89 -5.12 5.21
N ASP A 67 -10.95 -5.52 4.51
CA ASP A 67 -11.49 -6.90 4.56
C ASP A 67 -10.57 -7.93 3.88
N LEU A 68 -9.73 -7.50 2.92
CA LEU A 68 -8.69 -8.36 2.34
C LEU A 68 -7.45 -8.48 3.23
N LYS A 69 -7.13 -7.42 3.98
CA LYS A 69 -5.92 -7.39 4.84
C LYS A 69 -6.17 -8.01 6.21
N CYS A 70 -7.36 -7.80 6.76
CA CYS A 70 -7.80 -8.21 8.09
C CYS A 70 -8.88 -9.28 7.98
N HIS A 71 -9.15 -9.98 9.08
CA HIS A 71 -10.33 -10.85 9.12
C HIS A 71 -11.60 -9.97 9.03
N PRO A 72 -12.59 -10.29 8.18
CA PRO A 72 -13.82 -9.52 8.08
C PRO A 72 -14.49 -9.40 9.45
N SER A 73 -14.71 -8.17 9.91
CA SER A 73 -15.34 -7.91 11.21
C SER A 73 -16.04 -6.57 11.21
N THR A 74 -17.01 -6.38 12.10
CA THR A 74 -17.69 -5.08 12.28
C THR A 74 -16.74 -3.96 12.67
N LYS A 75 -15.62 -4.29 13.35
CA LYS A 75 -14.55 -3.35 13.71
C LYS A 75 -13.81 -2.78 12.51
N ASN A 76 -13.83 -3.48 11.36
CA ASN A 76 -13.18 -3.00 10.14
C ASN A 76 -13.85 -1.72 9.63
N CYS A 77 -15.17 -1.60 9.77
CA CYS A 77 -15.92 -0.41 9.35
C CYS A 77 -15.56 0.81 10.20
N GLU A 78 -15.51 0.65 11.53
CA GLU A 78 -15.11 1.72 12.45
C GLU A 78 -13.68 2.19 12.14
N ARG A 79 -12.76 1.24 11.94
CA ARG A 79 -11.37 1.55 11.62
C ARG A 79 -11.20 2.25 10.27
N VAL A 80 -11.95 1.84 9.25
CA VAL A 80 -11.95 2.52 7.94
C VAL A 80 -12.42 3.96 8.10
N ARG A 81 -13.51 4.18 8.86
CA ARG A 81 -14.01 5.53 9.14
C ARG A 81 -12.99 6.39 9.86
N GLU A 82 -12.33 5.87 10.90
CA GLU A 82 -11.25 6.55 11.62
C GLU A 82 -10.11 6.96 10.67
N ILE A 83 -9.72 6.09 9.74
CA ILE A 83 -8.64 6.37 8.77
C ILE A 83 -9.07 7.45 7.79
N ILE A 84 -10.28 7.40 7.26
CA ILE A 84 -10.82 8.43 6.35
C ILE A 84 -10.84 9.80 7.04
N GLU A 85 -11.23 9.83 8.31
CA GLU A 85 -11.20 11.03 9.13
C GLU A 85 -9.78 11.57 9.35
N GLN A 86 -8.83 10.71 9.70
CA GLN A 86 -7.43 11.10 9.89
C GLN A 86 -6.76 11.60 8.60
N LEU A 87 -7.21 11.12 7.45
CA LEU A 87 -6.74 11.58 6.14
C LEU A 87 -7.46 12.86 5.65
N GLY A 88 -8.46 13.35 6.38
CA GLY A 88 -9.23 14.53 5.98
C GLY A 88 -10.13 14.28 4.77
N LEU A 89 -10.54 13.03 4.54
CA LEU A 89 -11.31 12.60 3.36
C LEU A 89 -12.80 12.35 3.67
N ILE A 90 -13.31 12.87 4.81
CA ILE A 90 -14.71 12.66 5.24
C ILE A 90 -15.70 13.15 4.17
N ASP A 91 -15.46 14.34 3.62
CA ASP A 91 -16.36 14.95 2.63
C ASP A 91 -16.33 14.19 1.29
N GLU A 92 -15.25 13.46 1.03
CA GLU A 92 -15.03 12.69 -0.21
C GLU A 92 -15.31 11.19 -0.05
N LYS A 93 -15.87 10.77 1.10
CA LYS A 93 -16.04 9.33 1.40
C LYS A 93 -16.92 8.59 0.38
N GLU A 94 -17.93 9.28 -0.16
CA GLU A 94 -18.86 8.80 -1.19
C GLU A 94 -18.38 9.10 -2.62
N THR A 95 -17.24 9.79 -2.77
CA THR A 95 -16.70 10.15 -4.09
C THR A 95 -16.06 8.94 -4.73
N LEU A 96 -16.44 8.67 -5.99
CA LEU A 96 -15.81 7.62 -6.78
C LEU A 96 -14.31 7.91 -6.95
N THR A 97 -13.46 6.89 -6.82
CA THR A 97 -12.00 7.11 -6.89
C THR A 97 -11.52 7.69 -8.23
N LYS A 98 -12.31 7.54 -9.31
CA LYS A 98 -12.03 8.19 -10.61
C LYS A 98 -12.21 9.71 -10.61
N ASN A 99 -12.96 10.25 -9.65
CA ASN A 99 -13.27 11.68 -9.53
C ASN A 99 -12.34 12.39 -8.52
N LEU A 100 -11.43 11.66 -7.87
CA LEU A 100 -10.48 12.24 -6.92
C LEU A 100 -9.42 13.08 -7.64
N SER A 101 -9.09 14.22 -7.06
CA SER A 101 -7.93 15.02 -7.48
C SER A 101 -6.62 14.25 -7.21
N GLY A 102 -5.59 14.48 -8.04
CA GLY A 102 -4.27 13.85 -7.89
C GLY A 102 -4.06 12.56 -8.67
N ARG A 103 -5.06 12.08 -9.40
CA ARG A 103 -4.98 10.93 -10.30
C ARG A 103 -4.44 11.34 -11.69
N ASN A 104 -3.22 11.90 -11.73
CA ASN A 104 -2.52 12.30 -12.97
C ASN A 104 -1.17 11.58 -13.09
#